data_AF-A0A966K443-F1
#
_entry.id   AF-A0A966K443-F1
#
_cell.length_a   1.000
_cell.length_b   1.000
_cell.length_c   1.000
_cell.angle_alpha   90.00
_cell.angle_beta   90.00
_cell.angle_gamma   90.00
#
_symmetry.space_group_name_H-M   'P 1'
#
loop_
_entity.id
_entity.type
_entity.pdbx_description
1 polymer ?
#
loop_
_entity_poly.entity_id
_entity_poly.type
_entity_poly.pdbx_seq_one_letter_code
_entity_poly.pdbx_strand_id
1 'polypeptide(L)'
;MVPHLITALNGPLLELEQKVLEATPAIERWFRLEWQEHTPPFYCSVDLRNAGFKLAPVDTNLFPGGFNNLSPEMLPLAVQAAMASIEKICPDAKNLLLIPERHTRNMFYLQNVARLASILRQTGLNVRLGTLSEEITKATPIDLPDGQRLILE
;
A
#
# COMPACT_ATOMS: atom_id res chain seq x y z
N MET A 1 -1.30 12.66 20.20
CA MET A 1 -2.76 12.88 20.13
C MET A 1 -3.27 12.08 18.94
N VAL A 2 -4.38 11.36 19.08
CA VAL A 2 -4.99 10.55 18.01
C VAL A 2 -6.39 11.09 17.69
N PRO A 3 -6.95 10.82 16.50
CA PRO A 3 -8.32 11.23 16.18
C PRO A 3 -9.35 10.58 17.11
N HIS A 4 -10.34 11.36 17.56
CA HIS A 4 -11.48 10.88 18.34
C HIS A 4 -12.80 11.26 17.63
N LEU A 5 -13.82 10.42 17.76
CA LEU A 5 -15.15 10.71 17.26
C LEU A 5 -15.79 11.85 18.07
N ILE A 6 -16.24 12.89 17.36
CA ILE A 6 -17.01 14.00 17.94
C ILE A 6 -18.50 13.76 17.67
N THR A 7 -19.00 12.61 18.12
CA THR A 7 -20.41 12.23 18.03
C THR A 7 -20.80 11.35 19.22
N ALA A 8 -22.00 11.55 19.76
CA ALA A 8 -22.58 10.67 20.77
C ALA A 8 -23.26 9.43 20.16
N LEU A 9 -23.44 9.40 18.83
CA LEU A 9 -24.15 8.34 18.14
C LEU A 9 -23.14 7.30 17.62
N ASN A 10 -22.95 6.23 18.39
CA ASN A 10 -22.04 5.12 18.09
C ASN A 10 -22.71 3.73 18.15
N GLY A 11 -24.02 3.64 18.42
CA GLY A 11 -24.75 2.37 18.56
C GLY A 11 -24.55 1.42 17.36
N PRO A 12 -24.82 1.85 16.11
CA PRO A 12 -24.62 0.99 14.94
C PRO A 12 -23.16 0.57 14.71
N LEU A 13 -22.19 1.42 15.07
CA LEU A 13 -20.77 1.06 15.00
C LEU A 13 -20.44 -0.05 16.01
N LEU A 14 -20.89 0.07 17.26
CA LEU A 14 -20.67 -0.93 18.31
C LEU A 14 -21.34 -2.27 17.94
N GLU A 15 -22.55 -2.23 17.36
CA GLU A 15 -23.22 -3.44 16.88
C GLU A 15 -22.46 -4.13 15.74
N LEU A 16 -21.89 -3.35 14.82
CA LEU A 16 -21.03 -3.88 13.75
C LEU A 16 -19.77 -4.53 14.33
N GLU A 17 -19.09 -3.84 15.24
CA GLU A 17 -17.88 -4.33 15.91
C GLU A 17 -18.17 -5.64 16.66
N GLN A 18 -19.26 -5.70 17.43
CA GLN A 18 -19.67 -6.90 18.14
C GLN A 18 -19.92 -8.07 17.19
N LYS A 19 -20.66 -7.85 16.09
CA LYS A 19 -20.92 -8.90 15.09
C LYS A 19 -19.63 -9.40 14.44
N VAL A 20 -18.69 -8.52 14.11
CA VAL A 20 -17.39 -8.90 13.53
C VAL A 20 -16.59 -9.74 14.52
N LEU A 21 -16.53 -9.31 15.79
CA LEU A 21 -15.80 -10.04 16.84
C LEU A 21 -16.38 -11.44 17.07
N GLU A 22 -17.70 -11.55 17.23
CA GLU A 22 -18.40 -12.83 17.42
C GLU A 22 -18.25 -13.78 16.22
N ALA A 23 -18.15 -13.24 15.01
CA ALA A 23 -18.02 -14.02 13.77
C ALA A 23 -16.58 -14.18 13.25
N THR A 24 -15.55 -13.76 14.01
CA THR A 24 -14.15 -13.69 13.54
C THR A 24 -13.69 -14.97 12.81
N PRO A 25 -13.84 -16.19 13.36
CA PRO A 25 -13.35 -17.40 12.69
C PRO A 25 -14.10 -17.69 11.37
N ALA A 26 -15.39 -17.35 11.31
CA ALA A 26 -16.22 -17.54 10.13
C ALA A 26 -15.84 -16.56 9.02
N ILE A 27 -15.61 -15.29 9.37
CA ILE A 27 -15.16 -14.24 8.44
C ILE A 27 -13.79 -14.59 7.86
N GLU A 28 -12.83 -14.96 8.71
CA GLU A 28 -11.48 -15.33 8.27
C GLU A 28 -11.48 -16.57 7.36
N ARG A 29 -12.33 -17.57 7.67
CA ARG A 29 -12.51 -18.73 6.80
C ARG A 29 -13.12 -18.33 5.46
N TRP A 30 -14.15 -17.48 5.48
CA TRP A 30 -14.79 -16.99 4.27
C TRP A 30 -13.78 -16.29 3.36
N PHE A 31 -12.99 -15.34 3.88
CA PHE A 31 -11.94 -14.67 3.11
C PHE A 31 -10.94 -15.66 2.48
N ARG A 32 -10.46 -16.66 3.24
CA ARG A 32 -9.53 -17.66 2.68
C ARG A 32 -10.13 -18.43 1.50
N LEU A 33 -11.44 -18.72 1.52
CA LEU A 33 -12.12 -19.40 0.41
C LEU A 33 -12.31 -18.46 -0.79
N GLU A 34 -12.73 -17.22 -0.55
CA GLU A 34 -12.86 -16.23 -1.63
C GLU A 34 -11.52 -15.98 -2.33
N TRP A 35 -10.40 -15.95 -1.61
CA TRP A 35 -9.07 -15.74 -2.19
C TRP A 35 -8.49 -16.96 -2.93
N GLN A 36 -9.12 -18.13 -2.84
CA GLN A 36 -8.83 -19.28 -3.69
C GLN A 36 -9.43 -19.11 -5.08
N GLU A 37 -10.66 -18.58 -5.15
CA GLU A 37 -11.38 -18.34 -6.41
C GLU A 37 -10.98 -16.99 -7.06
N HIS A 38 -10.61 -16.01 -6.23
CA HIS A 38 -10.29 -14.66 -6.67
C HIS A 38 -8.86 -14.27 -6.28
N THR A 39 -8.03 -13.95 -7.27
CA THR A 39 -6.67 -13.49 -7.00
C THR A 39 -6.72 -12.01 -6.59
N PRO A 40 -6.24 -11.66 -5.37
CA PRO A 40 -6.18 -10.26 -4.94
C PRO A 40 -5.15 -9.49 -5.78
N PRO A 41 -5.29 -8.16 -5.90
CA PRO A 41 -4.27 -7.34 -6.54
C PRO A 41 -2.95 -7.40 -5.76
N PHE A 42 -1.83 -7.08 -6.43
CA PHE A 42 -0.50 -7.05 -5.80
C PHE A 42 -0.46 -6.11 -4.58
N TYR A 43 -1.15 -4.98 -4.66
CA TYR A 43 -1.32 -4.01 -3.58
C TYR A 43 -2.62 -3.23 -3.79
N CYS A 44 -3.13 -2.57 -2.73
CA CYS A 44 -4.19 -1.57 -2.83
C CYS A 44 -4.25 -0.73 -1.55
N SER A 45 -4.94 0.41 -1.61
CA SER A 45 -5.45 1.11 -0.43
C SER A 45 -6.96 1.30 -0.54
N VAL A 46 -7.63 1.33 0.61
CA VAL A 46 -9.07 1.59 0.71
C VAL A 46 -9.30 2.69 1.72
N ASP A 47 -9.92 3.78 1.30
CA ASP A 47 -10.31 4.86 2.21
C ASP A 47 -11.63 4.51 2.88
N LEU A 48 -11.67 4.62 4.20
CA LEU A 48 -12.86 4.38 5.01
C LEU A 48 -13.35 5.69 5.64
N ARG A 49 -14.67 5.83 5.77
CA ARG A 49 -15.28 6.87 6.61
C ARG A 49 -16.10 6.24 7.72
N ASN A 50 -15.80 6.65 8.96
CA ASN A 50 -16.57 6.29 10.14
C ASN A 50 -17.42 7.49 10.60
N ALA A 51 -18.74 7.35 10.48
CA ALA A 51 -19.71 8.37 10.89
C ALA A 51 -20.42 8.02 12.21
N GLY A 52 -20.00 6.97 12.93
CA GLY A 52 -20.64 6.45 14.14
C GLY A 52 -21.92 5.65 13.89
N PHE A 53 -22.75 6.06 12.93
CA PHE A 53 -23.91 5.27 12.47
C PHE A 53 -23.60 4.39 11.23
N LYS A 54 -22.46 4.61 10.57
CA LYS A 54 -22.04 3.89 9.36
C LYS A 54 -20.52 3.88 9.24
N LEU A 55 -19.97 2.73 8.89
CA LEU A 55 -18.60 2.54 8.45
C LEU A 55 -18.64 2.05 7.00
N ALA A 56 -18.00 2.77 6.08
CA ALA A 56 -18.06 2.41 4.66
C ALA A 56 -16.75 2.74 3.92
N PRO A 57 -16.38 1.92 2.91
CA PRO A 57 -15.37 2.31 1.95
C PRO A 57 -15.90 3.42 1.05
N VAL A 58 -15.04 4.38 0.73
CA VAL A 58 -15.37 5.53 -0.13
C VAL A 58 -14.44 5.68 -1.32
N ASP A 59 -13.26 5.05 -1.28
CA ASP A 59 -12.33 4.98 -2.40
C ASP A 59 -11.55 3.65 -2.36
N THR A 60 -11.17 3.15 -3.52
CA THR A 60 -10.25 2.01 -3.65
C THR A 60 -9.23 2.33 -4.74
N ASN A 61 -7.97 2.42 -4.33
CA ASN A 61 -6.87 2.74 -5.22
C ASN A 61 -5.95 1.52 -5.38
N LEU A 62 -5.85 1.02 -6.61
CA LEU A 62 -4.96 -0.08 -6.96
C LEU A 62 -3.50 0.38 -7.19
N PHE A 63 -3.22 1.68 -7.13
CA PHE A 63 -1.90 2.28 -7.24
C PHE A 63 -1.65 3.27 -6.09
N PRO A 64 -1.62 2.79 -4.83
CA PRO A 64 -1.52 3.67 -3.67
C PRO A 64 -0.22 4.50 -3.66
N GLY A 65 -0.35 5.80 -3.38
CA GLY A 65 0.73 6.77 -3.40
C GLY A 65 1.24 7.21 -2.02
N GLY A 66 0.97 6.43 -0.97
CA GLY A 66 1.21 6.81 0.43
C GLY A 66 2.09 5.85 1.24
N PHE A 67 2.94 5.03 0.61
CA PHE A 67 3.80 4.07 1.31
C PHE A 67 4.73 4.73 2.32
N ASN A 68 5.17 5.98 2.08
CA ASN A 68 5.98 6.77 3.01
C ASN A 68 5.26 7.12 4.32
N ASN A 69 3.93 7.01 4.37
CA ASN A 69 3.14 7.26 5.57
C ASN A 69 2.99 6.00 6.45
N LEU A 70 3.45 4.83 5.98
CA LEU A 70 3.51 3.62 6.81
C LEU A 70 4.56 3.82 7.91
N SER A 71 4.19 3.45 9.15
CA SER A 71 5.11 3.53 10.27
C SER A 71 6.30 2.58 10.08
N PRO A 72 7.50 2.92 10.58
CA PRO A 72 8.68 2.06 10.48
C PRO A 72 8.45 0.65 11.04
N GLU A 73 7.64 0.52 12.08
CA GLU A 73 7.33 -0.74 12.76
C GLU A 73 6.52 -1.70 11.88
N MET A 74 5.77 -1.18 10.89
CA MET A 74 4.98 -1.99 9.95
C MET A 74 5.81 -2.53 8.77
N LEU A 75 7.05 -2.07 8.58
CA LEU A 75 7.85 -2.44 7.41
C LEU A 75 8.16 -3.95 7.32
N PRO A 76 8.51 -4.66 8.41
CA PRO A 76 8.73 -6.10 8.31
C PRO A 76 7.49 -6.84 7.78
N LEU A 77 6.30 -6.44 8.23
CA LEU A 77 5.04 -7.01 7.76
C LEU A 77 4.75 -6.66 6.30
N ALA A 78 5.03 -5.41 5.89
CA ALA A 78 4.87 -4.99 4.50
C ALA A 78 5.79 -5.77 3.54
N VAL A 79 7.04 -6.03 3.95
CA VAL A 79 7.98 -6.87 3.19
C VAL A 79 7.47 -8.30 3.09
N GLN A 80 7.00 -8.89 4.19
CA GLN A 80 6.44 -10.25 4.19
C GLN A 80 5.21 -10.36 3.28
N ALA A 81 4.30 -9.39 3.32
CA ALA A 81 3.13 -9.36 2.44
C ALA A 81 3.51 -9.21 0.96
N ALA A 82 4.53 -8.38 0.66
CA ALA A 82 5.05 -8.24 -0.69
C ALA A 82 5.68 -9.55 -1.19
N MET A 83 6.46 -10.26 -0.36
CA MET A 83 7.01 -11.57 -0.71
C MET A 83 5.92 -12.57 -1.07
N ALA A 84 4.88 -12.71 -0.25
CA ALA A 84 3.76 -13.60 -0.51
C ALA A 84 3.03 -13.25 -1.83
N SER A 85 2.92 -11.95 -2.14
CA SER A 85 2.32 -11.48 -3.39
C SER A 85 3.19 -11.81 -4.61
N ILE A 86 4.51 -11.66 -4.50
CA ILE A 86 5.47 -12.03 -5.55
C ILE A 86 5.46 -13.54 -5.81
N GLU A 87 5.49 -14.35 -4.76
CA GLU A 87 5.42 -15.82 -4.87
C GLU A 87 4.14 -16.28 -5.59
N LYS A 88 3.01 -15.58 -5.36
CA LYS A 88 1.74 -15.89 -6.00
C LYS A 88 1.66 -15.42 -7.46
N ILE A 89 2.19 -14.24 -7.77
CA ILE A 89 1.96 -13.56 -9.06
C ILE A 89 3.10 -13.77 -10.05
N CYS A 90 4.36 -13.73 -9.59
CA CYS A 90 5.55 -13.77 -10.43
C CYS A 90 6.76 -14.42 -9.71
N PRO A 91 6.68 -15.70 -9.33
CA PRO A 91 7.68 -16.37 -8.49
C PRO A 91 9.10 -16.40 -9.09
N ASP A 92 9.22 -16.42 -10.42
CA ASP A 92 10.52 -16.46 -11.11
C ASP A 92 11.13 -15.07 -11.35
N ALA A 93 10.45 -14.00 -10.91
CA ALA A 93 10.91 -12.63 -11.13
C ALA A 93 12.24 -12.39 -10.40
N LYS A 94 13.23 -11.91 -11.15
CA LYS A 94 14.53 -11.45 -10.61
C LYS A 94 14.65 -9.93 -10.63
N ASN A 95 14.00 -9.29 -11.60
CA ASN A 95 14.04 -7.86 -11.82
C ASN A 95 12.61 -7.32 -11.84
N LEU A 96 12.40 -6.14 -11.27
CA LEU A 96 11.12 -5.44 -11.27
C LEU A 96 11.35 -3.99 -11.71
N LEU A 97 10.59 -3.57 -12.73
CA LEU A 97 10.56 -2.18 -13.17
C LEU A 97 9.35 -1.51 -12.50
N LEU A 98 9.62 -0.56 -11.61
CA LEU A 98 8.59 0.27 -11.00
C LEU A 98 8.44 1.55 -11.80
N ILE A 99 7.24 1.76 -12.37
CA ILE A 99 6.92 2.95 -13.16
C ILE A 99 6.14 3.91 -12.25
N PRO A 100 6.73 5.04 -11.81
CA PRO A 100 6.02 6.04 -11.03
C PRO A 100 5.14 6.92 -11.92
N GLU A 101 4.24 7.67 -11.29
CA GLU A 101 3.48 8.74 -11.93
C GLU A 101 4.42 9.79 -12.53
N ARG A 102 3.94 10.47 -13.58
CA ARG A 102 4.74 11.47 -14.31
C ARG A 102 5.14 12.69 -13.46
N HIS A 103 4.53 12.88 -12.30
CA HIS A 103 4.70 14.07 -11.46
C HIS A 103 5.98 14.02 -10.61
N THR A 104 7.10 14.43 -11.20
CA THR A 104 8.44 14.45 -10.57
C THR A 104 8.67 15.58 -9.57
N ARG A 105 7.75 16.55 -9.44
CA ARG A 105 7.91 17.73 -8.57
C ARG A 105 7.35 17.56 -7.16
N ASN A 106 6.50 16.56 -6.93
CA ASN A 106 5.93 16.30 -5.61
C ASN A 106 6.90 15.46 -4.77
N MET A 107 7.60 16.09 -3.83
CA MET A 107 8.59 15.42 -2.99
C MET A 107 7.99 14.31 -2.11
N PHE A 108 6.76 14.49 -1.61
CA PHE A 108 6.09 13.44 -0.83
C PHE A 108 5.80 12.21 -1.70
N TYR A 109 5.42 12.41 -2.96
CA TYR A 109 5.22 11.31 -3.89
C TYR A 109 6.53 10.58 -4.20
N LEU A 110 7.63 11.31 -4.37
CA LEU A 110 8.94 10.69 -4.58
C LEU A 110 9.42 9.92 -3.34
N GLN A 111 9.16 10.42 -2.13
CA GLN A 111 9.38 9.65 -0.90
C GLN A 111 8.52 8.37 -0.85
N ASN A 112 7.27 8.42 -1.32
CA ASN A 112 6.44 7.24 -1.50
C ASN A 112 7.10 6.22 -2.44
N VAL A 113 7.59 6.67 -3.61
CA VAL A 113 8.28 5.80 -4.58
C VAL A 113 9.53 5.19 -3.97
N ALA A 114 10.34 5.96 -3.24
CA ALA A 114 11.52 5.46 -2.55
C ALA A 114 11.17 4.41 -1.50
N ARG A 115 10.11 4.65 -0.71
CA ARG A 115 9.64 3.70 0.30
C ARG A 115 9.16 2.40 -0.34
N LEU A 116 8.34 2.48 -1.39
CA LEU A 116 7.86 1.31 -2.13
C LEU A 116 9.02 0.51 -2.74
N ALA A 117 9.96 1.19 -3.41
CA ALA A 117 11.13 0.54 -3.98
C ALA A 117 12.00 -0.14 -2.91
N SER A 118 12.13 0.46 -1.72
CA SER A 118 12.85 -0.14 -0.60
C SER A 118 12.17 -1.42 -0.08
N ILE A 119 10.84 -1.42 0.04
CA ILE A 119 10.06 -2.62 0.43
C ILE A 119 10.28 -3.73 -0.60
N LEU A 120 10.14 -3.41 -1.89
CA LEU A 120 10.28 -4.39 -2.98
C LEU A 120 11.72 -4.91 -3.15
N ARG A 121 12.75 -4.12 -2.83
CA ARG A 121 14.14 -4.61 -2.85
C ARG A 121 14.40 -5.62 -1.73
N GLN A 122 13.76 -5.44 -0.58
CA GLN A 122 13.91 -6.35 0.55
C GLN A 122 13.27 -7.73 0.31
N THR A 123 12.44 -7.88 -0.72
CA THR A 123 11.92 -9.19 -1.14
C THR A 123 12.90 -9.98 -2.01
N GLY A 124 14.10 -9.45 -2.27
CA GLY A 124 15.13 -10.09 -3.11
C GLY A 124 15.07 -9.71 -4.60
N LEU A 125 14.18 -8.79 -5.00
CA LEU A 125 14.09 -8.32 -6.38
C LEU A 125 15.10 -7.20 -6.66
N ASN A 126 15.66 -7.20 -7.88
CA ASN A 126 16.38 -6.05 -8.41
C ASN A 126 15.38 -5.01 -8.94
N VAL A 127 15.13 -3.96 -8.16
CA VAL A 127 14.13 -2.92 -8.49
C VAL A 127 14.78 -1.70 -9.13
N ARG A 128 14.35 -1.36 -10.35
CA ARG A 128 14.69 -0.12 -11.06
C ARG A 128 13.46 0.77 -11.24
N LEU A 129 13.68 2.07 -11.38
CA LEU A 129 12.61 3.04 -11.59
C LEU A 129 12.64 3.50 -13.06
N GLY A 130 11.58 3.18 -13.79
CA GLY A 130 11.42 3.58 -15.19
C GLY A 130 10.44 4.73 -15.32
N THR A 131 10.80 5.82 -15.98
CA THR A 131 9.90 6.99 -16.15
C THR A 131 9.34 7.07 -17.56
N LEU A 132 8.08 7.51 -17.67
CA LEU A 132 7.44 7.84 -18.95
C LEU A 132 7.45 9.36 -19.22
N SER A 133 8.26 10.12 -18.48
CA SER A 133 8.41 11.56 -18.68
C SER A 133 9.36 11.85 -19.84
N GLU A 134 8.92 12.65 -20.80
CA GLU A 134 9.76 13.13 -21.92
C GLU A 134 10.91 14.03 -21.46
N GLU A 135 10.82 14.61 -20.26
CA GLU A 135 11.88 15.46 -19.69
C GLU A 135 13.12 14.66 -19.24
N ILE A 136 12.95 13.37 -18.96
CA ILE A 136 14.03 12.50 -18.48
C ILE A 136 14.47 11.60 -19.63
N THR A 137 15.56 11.98 -20.29
CA THR A 137 16.12 11.25 -21.45
C THR A 137 17.37 10.43 -21.11
N LYS A 138 17.81 10.48 -19.85
CA LYS A 138 18.94 9.75 -19.30
C LYS A 138 18.73 9.51 -17.81
N ALA A 139 19.44 8.53 -17.25
CA ALA A 139 19.44 8.25 -15.82
C ALA A 139 19.66 9.54 -15.00
N THR A 140 18.62 9.96 -14.28
CA THR A 140 18.55 11.24 -13.59
C THR A 140 18.44 11.01 -12.09
N PRO A 141 19.48 11.36 -11.32
CA PRO A 141 19.41 11.27 -9.87
C PRO A 141 18.52 12.39 -9.31
N ILE A 142 17.71 12.04 -8.31
CA ILE A 142 16.85 12.97 -7.56
C ILE A 142 17.14 12.79 -6.07
N ASP A 143 17.61 13.84 -5.43
CA ASP A 143 17.87 13.86 -4.00
C ASP A 143 16.56 14.19 -3.25
N LEU A 144 16.25 13.40 -2.22
CA LEU A 144 15.03 13.52 -1.43
C LEU A 144 15.30 14.27 -0.10
N PRO A 145 14.27 14.92 0.48
CA PRO A 145 14.43 15.70 1.71
C PRO A 145 14.90 14.89 2.93
N ASP A 146 14.72 13.57 2.91
CA ASP A 146 15.14 12.64 3.98
C ASP A 146 16.58 12.10 3.77
N GLY A 147 17.32 12.66 2.81
CA GLY A 147 18.69 12.26 2.49
C GLY A 147 18.81 11.02 1.60
N GLN A 148 17.68 10.41 1.21
CA GLN A 148 17.68 9.34 0.21
C GLN A 148 17.90 9.89 -1.20
N ARG A 149 18.28 9.01 -2.12
CA ARG A 149 18.47 9.33 -3.53
C ARG A 149 17.76 8.33 -4.42
N LEU A 150 16.96 8.83 -5.35
CA LEU A 150 16.36 8.04 -6.42
C LEU A 150 17.13 8.22 -7.72
N ILE A 151 17.06 7.22 -8.58
CA ILE A 151 17.52 7.31 -9.97
C ILE A 151 16.32 6.97 -10.83
N LEU A 152 15.82 7.95 -11.60
CA LEU A 152 14.78 7.73 -12.60
C LEU A 152 15.43 7.57 -13.97
N GLU A 153 15.01 6.56 -14.72
CA GLU A 153 15.65 6.15 -15.97
C GLU A 153 14.64 5.90 -17.09
#